data_AF-A0A1W9RRW8-F1
#
_entry.id   AF-A0A1W9RRW8-F1
#
_cell.length_a   1.000
_cell.length_b   1.000
_cell.length_c   1.000
_cell.angle_alpha   90.00
_cell.angle_beta   90.00
_cell.angle_gamma   90.00
#
_symmetry.space_group_name_H-M   'P 1'
#
loop_
_entity.id
_entity.type
_entity.pdbx_description
1 polymer ?
#
loop_
_entity_poly.entity_id
_entity_poly.type
_entity_poly.pdbx_seq_one_letter_code
_entity_poly.pdbx_strand_id
1 'polypeptide(L)' 'MVAGEIWHFLDKKGEVYLPQLFEGLDKPKEIILMSLGWLAREGHVQVKLEGEQYKVKLR' A
#
# COMPACT_ATOMS: atom_id res chain seq x y z
N MET A 1 -6.55 -12.46 -1.13
CA MET A 1 -6.48 -11.72 0.15
C MET A 1 -5.88 -10.36 -0.15
N VAL A 2 -6.45 -9.27 0.38
CA VAL A 2 -6.11 -7.88 -0.02
C VAL A 2 -4.63 -7.53 0.22
N ALA A 3 -3.99 -8.07 1.26
CA ALA A 3 -2.55 -7.90 1.47
C ALA A 3 -1.71 -8.42 0.29
N GLY A 4 -2.07 -9.56 -0.31
CA GLY A 4 -1.41 -10.09 -1.50
C GLY A 4 -1.65 -9.25 -2.75
N GLU A 5 -2.85 -8.66 -2.87
CA GLU A 5 -3.18 -7.73 -3.96
C GLU A 5 -2.37 -6.42 -3.86
N ILE A 6 -2.21 -5.87 -2.63
CA ILE A 6 -1.34 -4.73 -2.37
C ILE A 6 0.12 -5.07 -2.71
N TRP A 7 0.60 -6.23 -2.24
CA TRP A 7 1.97 -6.65 -2.52
C TRP A 7 2.24 -6.76 -4.02
N HIS A 8 1.35 -7.42 -4.77
CA HIS A 8 1.46 -7.57 -6.22
C HIS A 8 1.34 -6.24 -6.97
N PHE A 9 0.50 -5.32 -6.48
CA PHE A 9 0.39 -3.98 -7.04
C PHE A 9 1.71 -3.20 -6.89
N LEU A 10 2.31 -3.23 -5.70
CA LEU A 10 3.58 -2.57 -5.42
C LEU A 10 4.76 -3.25 -6.12
N ASP A 11 4.76 -4.57 -6.26
CA ASP A 11 5.78 -5.31 -7.03
C ASP A 11 5.81 -4.85 -8.49
N LYS A 12 4.63 -4.64 -9.09
CA LYS A 12 4.50 -4.17 -10.47
C LYS A 12 4.77 -2.67 -10.66
N LYS A 13 4.40 -1.83 -9.69
CA LYS A 13 4.44 -0.37 -9.83
C LYS A 13 5.65 0.28 -9.15
N GLY A 14 6.30 -0.41 -8.24
CA GLY A 14 7.35 0.13 -7.38
C GLY A 14 6.79 1.01 -6.27
N GLU A 15 7.34 2.21 -6.13
CA GLU A 15 6.91 3.20 -5.16
C GLU A 15 5.73 4.02 -5.70
N VAL A 16 4.65 4.11 -4.93
CA VAL A 16 3.42 4.83 -5.30
C VAL A 16 2.94 5.70 -4.16
N TYR A 17 2.14 6.73 -4.47
CA TYR A 17 1.37 7.44 -3.45
C TYR A 17 0.16 6.61 -3.00
N LEU A 18 -0.21 6.73 -1.72
CA LEU A 18 -1.31 6.01 -1.11
C LEU A 18 -2.66 6.16 -1.86
N PRO A 19 -3.04 7.33 -2.41
CA PRO A 19 -4.24 7.43 -3.24
C PRO A 19 -4.25 6.48 -4.45
N GLN A 20 -3.09 6.20 -5.04
CA GLN A 20 -2.98 5.29 -6.18
C GLN A 20 -3.28 3.83 -5.79
N LEU A 21 -3.08 3.45 -4.52
CA LEU A 21 -3.54 2.15 -4.02
C LEU A 21 -5.06 2.09 -3.93
N PHE A 22 -5.72 3.18 -3.52
CA PHE A 22 -7.19 3.23 -3.44
C PHE A 22 -7.86 3.21 -4.81
N GLU A 23 -7.23 3.84 -5.80
CA GLU A 23 -7.71 3.85 -7.19
C GLU A 23 -7.38 2.55 -7.92
N GLY A 24 -6.23 1.94 -7.59
CA GLY A 24 -5.72 0.76 -8.27
C GLY A 24 -6.24 -0.59 -7.73
N LEU A 25 -6.82 -0.58 -6.54
CA LEU A 25 -7.40 -1.76 -5.91
C LEU A 25 -8.91 -1.57 -5.78
N ASP A 26 -9.68 -2.41 -6.47
CA ASP A 26 -11.15 -2.44 -6.37
C ASP A 26 -11.59 -3.05 -5.03
N LYS A 27 -11.35 -2.29 -3.96
CA LYS A 27 -11.56 -2.65 -2.55
C LYS A 27 -11.90 -1.40 -1.73
N PRO A 28 -12.70 -1.52 -0.65
CA PRO A 28 -12.93 -0.41 0.28
C PRO A 28 -11.62 0.12 0.87
N LYS A 29 -11.51 1.44 1.04
CA LYS A 29 -10.30 2.12 1.55
C LYS A 29 -9.89 1.57 2.92
N GLU A 30 -10.85 1.28 3.77
CA GLU A 30 -10.66 0.76 5.13
C GLU A 30 -9.97 -0.60 5.09
N ILE A 31 -10.35 -1.47 4.14
CA ILE A 31 -9.75 -2.80 3.98
C ILE A 31 -8.32 -2.69 3.43
N ILE A 32 -8.08 -1.75 2.50
CA ILE A 32 -6.74 -1.47 1.98
C ILE A 32 -5.85 -0.97 3.11
N LEU A 33 -6.30 -0.01 3.91
CA LEU A 33 -5.54 0.53 5.04
C LEU A 33 -5.24 -0.51 6.11
N MET A 34 -6.22 -1.34 6.48
CA MET A 34 -6.01 -2.43 7.45
C MET A 34 -4.98 -3.45 6.94
N SER A 35 -5.08 -3.84 5.67
CA SER A 35 -4.15 -4.79 5.04
C SER A 35 -2.75 -4.21 4.88
N LEU A 36 -2.66 -2.92 4.51
CA LEU A 36 -1.39 -2.19 4.41
C LEU A 36 -0.71 -2.06 5.78
N GLY A 37 -1.47 -1.80 6.84
CA GLY A 37 -0.97 -1.77 8.22
C GLY A 37 -0.40 -3.12 8.66
N TRP A 38 -1.07 -4.23 8.30
CA TRP A 38 -0.54 -5.58 8.56
C TRP A 38 0.78 -5.83 7.82
N LEU A 39 0.87 -5.47 6.53
CA LEU A 39 2.11 -5.59 5.75
C LEU A 39 3.25 -4.75 6.35
N ALA A 40 2.94 -3.54 6.82
CA ALA A 40 3.93 -2.65 7.42
C ALA A 40 4.46 -3.20 8.76
N ARG A 41 3.56 -3.77 9.58
CA ARG A 41 3.91 -4.43 10.86
C ARG A 41 4.84 -5.62 10.66
N GLU A 42 4.60 -6.42 9.63
CA GLU A 42 5.43 -7.58 9.26
C GLU A 42 6.69 -7.20 8.47
N GLY A 43 6.88 -5.92 8.14
CA GLY A 43 8.07 -5.42 7.46
C GLY A 43 8.10 -5.63 5.95
N HIS A 44 7.00 -6.02 5.32
CA HIS A 44 6.93 -6.22 3.86
C HIS A 44 6.89 -4.90 3.07
N VAL A 45 6.38 -3.84 3.69
CA VAL A 45 6.26 -2.52 3.06
C VAL A 45 6.85 -1.42 3.93
N GLN A 46 7.18 -0.32 3.29
CA GLN A 46 7.54 0.94 3.94
C GLN A 46 6.53 2.01 3.54
N VAL A 47 6.01 2.72 4.54
CA VAL A 47 5.15 3.89 4.37
C VAL A 47 5.92 5.11 4.87
N LYS A 48 5.99 6.16 4.06
CA LYS A 48 6.71 7.41 4.37
C LYS A 48 5.83 8.60 4.02
N LEU A 49 5.81 9.62 4.89
CA LEU A 49 5.19 10.90 4.59
C LEU A 49 6.17 11.73 3.74
N GLU A 50 5.77 12.12 2.54
CA GLU A 50 6.51 12.99 1.64
C GLU A 50 5.65 14.23 1.34
N GLY A 51 6.01 15.37 1.93
CA GLY A 51 5.16 16.55 1.94
C GLY A 51 3.84 16.29 2.68
N GLU A 52 2.72 16.38 1.98
CA GLU A 52 1.37 16.16 2.53
C GLU A 52 0.80 14.77 2.19
N GLN A 53 1.56 13.94 1.48
CA GLN A 53 1.07 12.64 0.98
C GLN A 53 1.94 11.48 1.46
N TYR A 54 1.30 10.33 1.68
CA TYR A 54 2.01 9.10 2.00
C TYR A 54 2.47 8.39 0.73
N LYS A 55 3.75 8.01 0.68
CA LYS A 55 4.31 7.05 -0.26
C LYS A 55 4.41 5.67 0.35
N VAL A 56 4.20 4.66 -0.50
CA VAL A 56 4.23 3.25 -0.14
C VAL A 56 5.10 2.50 -1.14
N LYS A 57 5.97 1.62 -0.65
CA LYS A 57 6.75 0.69 -1.47
C LYS A 57 7.01 -0.63 -0.74
N LEU A 58 7.40 -1.65 -1.49
CA LEU A 58 8.01 -2.85 -0.91
C LEU A 58 9.35 -2.49 -0.23
N ARG A 59 9.70 -3.21 0.84
CA ARG A 59 11.04 -3.10 1.45
C ARG A 59 12.09 -3.86 0.66
#